data_AF-A0A919DBK6-F1
#
_entry.id   AF-A0A919DBK6-F1
#
_cell.length_a   1.000
_cell.length_b   1.000
_cell.length_c   1.000
_cell.angle_alpha   90.00
_cell.angle_beta   90.00
_cell.angle_gamma   90.00
#
_symmetry.space_group_name_H-M   'P 1'
#
loop_
_entity.id
_entity.type
_entity.pdbx_description
1 polymer ?
#
loop_
_entity_poly.entity_id
_entity_poly.type
_entity_poly.pdbx_seq_one_letter_code
_entity_poly.pdbx_strand_id
1 'polypeptide(L)'
;MSQIRDDFHQADKAVAEPWECDASGAVVQVEGLFELDLGGAGEVRDFAFGLRPGMLTEGEMPEYLFRRTRGIVGLLKRLIEDGCTEAMESGAEELTPELLSRSSWETTTTATQRPARFPKFPTMSPSPLGRHARKAATASSTTTAGAWPVVEPSGLSDLRPLPRSLDPLEDESLPGYLLRLSYRLNIGPGPLVLRAGLPNSRRDRTTLIRIPVSFAVSLDEPDIIALCYSTRLSRREVDGLLLASLGSRYGALNPAYRGRQPHRGRDSFSAKRLQYNNPWVLTTRTQYCPDCLAGDGSEIQRSLGGAWRRLWRLPPVFCCPRHERFLRRYCHHCGELVQNRHSNDLIARPRDSELHPLQCRATPRQGELRAARPACGADLTQAPKDTEPILRNPRSRNALFALQRKFLSFLSPDGPKQVSSVGWIIPTAQYFQDLRGVVALIFMTWPQARPHAATPELARVIDAEAARRHGLFRRRGAEPRKNLRSTAYTDPPDDPVVTGAVLEIADRLLRSPDENAAADLLVPLVDEAKRIHQPISYPLRSPCGASIPLLVVLAYHPRGSRSRRDHIQRIAEGHSIRATSSCD
;
A
#
# COMPACT_ATOMS: atom_id res chain seq x y z
N MET A 1 9.36 -28.42 41.87
CA MET A 1 8.46 -27.52 41.11
C MET A 1 7.33 -26.90 41.98
N SER A 2 7.49 -26.76 43.32
CA SER A 2 6.62 -25.86 44.10
C SER A 2 7.20 -24.45 44.14
N GLN A 3 8.43 -24.32 44.66
CA GLN A 3 9.17 -23.06 44.87
C GLN A 3 9.01 -22.00 43.76
N ILE A 4 9.29 -22.38 42.50
CA ILE A 4 9.26 -21.49 41.32
C ILE A 4 7.89 -20.78 41.12
N ARG A 5 6.81 -21.32 41.71
CA ARG A 5 5.47 -20.72 41.64
C ARG A 5 5.19 -19.73 42.78
N ASP A 6 5.87 -19.88 43.90
CA ASP A 6 5.72 -19.01 45.08
C ASP A 6 6.62 -17.76 44.93
N ASP A 7 7.84 -17.94 44.40
CA ASP A 7 8.77 -16.83 44.07
C ASP A 7 8.10 -15.80 43.14
N PHE A 8 7.34 -16.28 42.15
CA PHE A 8 6.61 -15.45 41.18
C PHE A 8 5.44 -14.64 41.80
N HIS A 9 5.01 -14.98 43.02
CA HIS A 9 3.93 -14.27 43.72
C HIS A 9 4.42 -13.30 44.80
N GLN A 10 5.71 -13.33 45.18
CA GLN A 10 6.29 -12.35 46.11
C GLN A 10 6.91 -11.14 45.40
N ALA A 11 7.39 -11.28 44.16
CA ALA A 11 7.87 -10.15 43.35
C ALA A 11 6.77 -9.08 43.09
N ASP A 12 5.52 -9.51 42.92
CA ASP A 12 4.37 -8.70 42.52
C ASP A 12 3.76 -7.84 43.67
N LYS A 13 4.48 -7.72 44.80
CA LYS A 13 4.01 -7.02 46.02
C LYS A 13 4.97 -5.96 46.58
N ALA A 14 6.10 -5.70 45.93
CA ALA A 14 7.19 -4.88 46.48
C ALA A 14 7.37 -3.49 45.83
N VAL A 15 6.39 -2.98 45.07
CA VAL A 15 6.43 -1.62 44.48
C VAL A 15 5.07 -0.92 44.67
N ALA A 16 4.88 -0.27 45.81
CA ALA A 16 3.60 0.33 46.18
C ALA A 16 3.68 1.60 47.07
N GLU A 17 4.75 2.38 46.99
CA GLU A 17 4.79 3.77 47.53
C GLU A 17 5.41 4.75 46.52
N PRO A 18 4.97 6.03 46.49
CA PRO A 18 5.44 7.01 45.53
C PRO A 18 6.76 7.66 45.97
N TRP A 19 7.65 7.93 45.01
CA TRP A 19 8.86 8.72 45.21
C TRP A 19 8.81 9.97 44.32
N GLU A 20 9.20 11.11 44.89
CA GLU A 20 9.05 12.43 44.26
C GLU A 20 10.16 12.73 43.24
N CYS A 21 9.95 13.74 42.40
CA CYS A 21 10.93 14.14 41.40
C CYS A 21 12.04 14.98 42.02
N ASP A 22 13.30 14.61 41.77
CA ASP A 22 14.46 15.47 42.02
C ASP A 22 15.37 15.62 40.79
N ALA A 23 16.17 16.67 40.75
CA ALA A 23 16.51 17.35 39.49
C ALA A 23 17.75 16.81 38.73
N SER A 24 17.61 15.71 37.97
CA SER A 24 18.56 15.38 36.87
C SER A 24 17.93 14.59 35.71
N GLY A 25 17.46 15.32 34.68
CA GLY A 25 16.72 14.74 33.55
C GLY A 25 17.59 14.03 32.49
N ALA A 26 18.15 12.85 32.79
CA ALA A 26 19.06 12.14 31.89
C ALA A 26 18.95 10.59 31.84
N VAL A 27 17.85 9.96 32.29
CA VAL A 27 17.65 8.49 32.20
C VAL A 27 16.48 8.14 31.29
N VAL A 28 16.74 7.44 30.17
CA VAL A 28 15.72 7.03 29.19
C VAL A 28 16.03 5.65 28.60
N GLN A 29 15.19 4.66 28.96
CA GLN A 29 14.92 3.42 28.22
C GLN A 29 16.12 2.58 27.74
N VAL A 30 16.73 1.81 28.65
CA VAL A 30 17.62 0.68 28.27
C VAL A 30 16.87 -0.66 28.29
N GLU A 31 15.86 -0.83 29.15
CA GLU A 31 15.08 -2.08 29.29
C GLU A 31 14.39 -2.58 28.00
N GLY A 32 14.18 -1.71 27.02
CA GLY A 32 13.58 -2.06 25.73
C GLY A 32 14.50 -2.83 24.75
N LEU A 33 15.74 -3.15 25.14
CA LEU A 33 16.75 -3.75 24.24
C LEU A 33 16.79 -5.29 24.25
N PHE A 34 16.12 -5.97 25.17
CA PHE A 34 16.21 -7.44 25.30
C PHE A 34 15.35 -8.26 24.31
N GLU A 35 14.62 -7.64 23.37
CA GLU A 35 14.09 -8.31 22.16
C GLU A 35 15.09 -8.30 20.97
N LEU A 36 16.39 -8.14 21.23
CA LEU A 36 17.42 -8.25 20.19
C LEU A 36 17.64 -9.71 19.77
N ASP A 37 17.18 -10.05 18.56
CA ASP A 37 17.53 -11.33 17.93
C ASP A 37 19.02 -11.33 17.54
N LEU A 38 19.87 -11.81 18.46
CA LEU A 38 21.30 -12.01 18.27
C LEU A 38 21.54 -13.14 17.26
N GLY A 39 22.23 -12.80 16.16
CA GLY A 39 22.31 -13.64 14.96
C GLY A 39 23.57 -14.51 14.87
N GLY A 40 24.32 -14.59 15.98
CA GLY A 40 25.55 -15.37 16.10
C GLY A 40 25.30 -16.85 16.45
N ALA A 41 26.40 -17.55 16.74
CA ALA A 41 26.37 -18.94 17.20
C ALA A 41 25.60 -19.10 18.53
N GLY A 42 25.09 -20.31 18.79
CA GLY A 42 24.21 -20.59 19.94
C GLY A 42 24.82 -20.18 21.29
N GLU A 43 26.11 -20.43 21.47
CA GLU A 43 26.87 -20.11 22.69
C GLU A 43 26.80 -18.62 23.06
N VAL A 44 26.78 -17.71 22.08
CA VAL A 44 26.63 -16.25 22.31
C VAL A 44 25.23 -15.92 22.86
N ARG A 45 24.19 -16.67 22.47
CA ARG A 45 22.83 -16.49 23.00
C ARG A 45 22.72 -17.03 24.42
N ASP A 46 23.33 -18.18 24.70
CA ASP A 46 23.30 -18.79 26.02
C ASP A 46 24.08 -17.96 27.06
N PHE A 47 25.22 -17.35 26.67
CA PHE A 47 25.90 -16.35 27.50
C PHE A 47 25.04 -15.09 27.70
N ALA A 48 24.38 -14.59 26.66
CA ALA A 48 23.47 -13.43 26.76
C ALA A 48 22.25 -13.69 27.67
N PHE A 49 21.82 -14.95 27.84
CA PHE A 49 20.81 -15.35 28.81
C PHE A 49 21.35 -15.52 30.25
N GLY A 50 22.67 -15.59 30.44
CA GLY A 50 23.34 -15.64 31.74
C GLY A 50 23.65 -14.26 32.36
N LEU A 51 23.49 -13.17 31.61
CA LEU A 51 23.76 -11.81 32.08
C LEU A 51 22.86 -11.45 33.27
N ARG A 52 23.48 -11.01 34.37
CA ARG A 52 22.75 -10.57 35.58
C ARG A 52 21.90 -9.32 35.29
N PRO A 53 20.71 -9.18 35.90
CA PRO A 53 19.99 -7.91 35.92
C PRO A 53 20.92 -6.77 36.39
N GLY A 54 20.75 -5.58 35.81
CA GLY A 54 21.60 -4.42 36.10
C GLY A 54 22.82 -4.27 35.17
N MET A 55 23.42 -5.36 34.68
CA MET A 55 24.77 -5.35 34.10
C MET A 55 25.01 -4.39 32.92
N LEU A 56 23.99 -4.16 32.07
CA LEU A 56 24.06 -3.20 30.95
C LEU A 56 23.20 -1.94 31.17
N THR A 57 22.53 -1.84 32.32
CA THR A 57 21.47 -0.86 32.62
C THR A 57 21.80 0.05 33.81
N GLU A 58 22.79 -0.32 34.64
CA GLU A 58 23.16 0.35 35.89
C GLU A 58 24.63 0.81 35.89
N GLY A 59 25.02 1.58 36.92
CA GLY A 59 26.36 2.16 37.03
C GLY A 59 26.73 3.07 35.86
N GLU A 60 28.01 3.11 35.49
CA GLU A 60 28.48 3.92 34.36
C GLU A 60 28.19 3.27 32.98
N MET A 61 27.69 2.02 32.93
CA MET A 61 27.59 1.26 31.69
C MET A 61 26.69 1.90 30.62
N PRO A 62 25.47 2.40 30.92
CA PRO A 62 24.65 3.09 29.93
C PRO A 62 25.36 4.29 29.29
N GLU A 63 26.14 5.06 30.06
CA GLU A 63 26.83 6.24 29.54
C GLU A 63 28.09 5.85 28.75
N TYR A 64 28.86 4.86 29.22
CA TYR A 64 29.97 4.27 28.45
C TYR A 64 29.49 3.76 27.09
N LEU A 65 28.41 2.97 27.07
CA LEU A 65 27.83 2.41 25.86
C LEU A 65 27.37 3.52 24.91
N PHE A 66 26.76 4.58 25.44
CA PHE A 66 26.38 5.75 24.65
C PHE A 66 27.60 6.49 24.07
N ARG A 67 28.63 6.81 24.89
CA ARG A 67 29.88 7.47 24.46
C ARG A 67 30.62 6.65 23.39
N ARG A 68 30.82 5.35 23.63
CA ARG A 68 31.57 4.42 22.75
C ARG A 68 30.88 4.20 21.40
N THR A 69 29.55 4.24 21.35
CA THR A 69 28.77 3.97 20.11
C THR A 69 28.15 5.21 19.47
N ARG A 70 28.24 6.38 20.12
CA ARG A 70 27.52 7.62 19.77
C ARG A 70 26.00 7.40 19.62
N GLY A 71 25.44 6.48 20.39
CA GLY A 71 24.02 6.09 20.33
C GLY A 71 23.62 5.32 19.06
N ILE A 72 24.57 4.85 18.24
CA ILE A 72 24.26 4.12 17.00
C ILE A 72 23.98 2.66 17.34
N VAL A 73 22.70 2.27 17.35
CA VAL A 73 22.21 0.93 17.72
C VAL A 73 22.93 -0.22 16.99
N GLY A 74 23.33 -0.04 15.73
CA GLY A 74 24.10 -1.04 14.99
C GLY A 74 25.54 -1.24 15.48
N LEU A 75 26.17 -0.20 16.04
CA LEU A 75 27.47 -0.29 16.71
C LEU A 75 27.32 -0.80 18.14
N LEU A 76 26.21 -0.48 18.83
CA LEU A 76 25.88 -1.04 20.15
C LEU A 76 25.68 -2.55 20.10
N LYS A 77 24.89 -3.03 19.15
CA LYS A 77 24.72 -4.48 18.94
C LYS A 77 26.08 -5.16 18.71
N ARG A 78 26.91 -4.61 17.83
CA ARG A 78 28.23 -5.17 17.54
C ARG A 78 29.18 -5.12 18.74
N LEU A 79 29.22 -4.02 19.50
CA LEU A 79 30.05 -3.89 20.70
C LEU A 79 29.66 -4.92 21.77
N ILE A 80 28.38 -5.24 21.90
CA ILE A 80 27.89 -6.30 22.80
C ILE A 80 28.19 -7.69 22.22
N GLU A 81 28.00 -7.93 20.92
CA GLU A 81 28.34 -9.22 20.28
C GLU A 81 29.85 -9.52 20.36
N ASP A 82 30.72 -8.57 19.97
CA ASP A 82 32.18 -8.67 20.08
C ASP A 82 32.62 -8.80 21.57
N GLY A 83 31.91 -8.13 22.50
CA GLY A 83 32.14 -8.20 23.95
C GLY A 83 31.78 -9.54 24.60
N CYS A 84 30.66 -10.16 24.21
CA CYS A 84 30.30 -11.50 24.65
C CYS A 84 31.33 -12.55 24.18
N THR A 85 31.90 -12.37 22.98
CA THR A 85 32.99 -13.25 22.51
C THR A 85 34.25 -13.09 23.36
N GLU A 86 34.74 -11.88 23.61
CA GLU A 86 35.88 -11.63 24.52
C GLU A 86 35.61 -12.19 25.93
N ALA A 87 34.39 -12.07 26.45
CA ALA A 87 34.03 -12.61 27.76
C ALA A 87 34.09 -14.15 27.80
N MET A 88 33.55 -14.84 26.79
CA MET A 88 33.65 -16.30 26.68
C MET A 88 35.10 -16.78 26.47
N GLU A 89 35.89 -16.08 25.65
CA GLU A 89 37.29 -16.45 25.39
C GLU A 89 38.23 -16.19 26.58
N SER A 90 37.93 -15.17 27.41
CA SER A 90 38.68 -14.84 28.62
C SER A 90 38.17 -15.52 29.91
N GLY A 91 37.00 -16.16 29.86
CA GLY A 91 36.34 -16.78 31.02
C GLY A 91 35.72 -15.77 31.99
N ALA A 92 35.39 -14.56 31.53
CA ALA A 92 34.77 -13.52 32.35
C ALA A 92 33.24 -13.68 32.40
N GLU A 93 32.66 -13.65 33.61
CA GLU A 93 31.21 -13.78 33.81
C GLU A 93 30.42 -12.46 33.58
N GLU A 94 31.10 -11.31 33.45
CA GLU A 94 30.47 -9.99 33.40
C GLU A 94 31.04 -9.08 32.31
N LEU A 95 30.18 -8.31 31.63
CA LEU A 95 30.54 -7.36 30.57
C LEU A 95 30.89 -5.98 31.15
N THR A 96 32.15 -5.78 31.56
CA THR A 96 32.60 -4.51 32.17
C THR A 96 33.06 -3.47 31.12
N PRO A 97 33.14 -2.17 31.46
CA PRO A 97 33.71 -1.14 30.57
C PRO A 97 35.12 -1.46 30.08
N GLU A 98 35.93 -2.10 30.93
CA GLU A 98 37.31 -2.50 30.66
C GLU A 98 37.35 -3.66 29.68
N LEU A 99 36.51 -4.67 29.85
CA LEU A 99 36.39 -5.81 28.92
C LEU A 99 35.94 -5.32 27.54
N LEU A 100 34.86 -4.51 27.50
CA LEU A 100 34.39 -3.91 26.24
C LEU A 100 35.43 -2.98 25.59
N SER A 101 36.37 -2.41 26.35
CA SER A 101 37.42 -1.53 25.81
C SER A 101 38.48 -2.29 25.00
N ARG A 102 38.67 -3.60 25.27
CA ARG A 102 39.60 -4.47 24.54
C ARG A 102 39.14 -4.76 23.11
N SER A 103 37.83 -4.69 22.86
CA SER A 103 37.26 -4.83 21.51
C SER A 103 37.76 -3.70 20.58
N SER A 104 38.73 -4.05 19.74
CA SER A 104 39.54 -3.11 18.95
C SER A 104 38.97 -2.85 17.55
N TRP A 105 37.65 -2.62 17.45
CA TRP A 105 37.06 -2.07 16.23
C TRP A 105 37.35 -0.57 16.13
N GLU A 106 38.48 -0.20 15.55
CA GLU A 106 38.75 1.19 15.19
C GLU A 106 37.67 1.72 14.24
N THR A 107 37.27 2.98 14.40
CA THR A 107 36.25 3.63 13.54
C THR A 107 36.86 4.12 12.22
N THR A 108 37.73 3.29 11.62
CA THR A 108 38.57 3.66 10.47
C THR A 108 37.82 3.50 9.16
N THR A 109 37.88 4.55 8.33
CA THR A 109 37.21 4.60 7.02
C THR A 109 38.13 4.01 5.93
N THR A 110 37.54 3.37 4.91
CA THR A 110 38.13 2.94 3.61
C THR A 110 38.47 1.44 3.46
N ALA A 111 38.47 0.97 2.19
CA ALA A 111 39.11 -0.24 1.65
C ALA A 111 38.54 -1.66 1.98
N THR A 112 37.59 -2.08 1.12
CA THR A 112 37.56 -3.39 0.42
C THR A 112 38.17 -4.66 1.06
N GLN A 113 37.33 -5.66 1.35
CA GLN A 113 37.65 -7.07 1.05
C GLN A 113 36.38 -7.93 0.79
N ARG A 114 36.58 -9.05 0.07
CA ARG A 114 35.64 -10.13 -0.29
C ARG A 114 36.47 -11.44 -0.19
N PRO A 115 35.91 -12.61 0.17
CA PRO A 115 34.96 -13.33 -0.70
C PRO A 115 33.57 -13.53 -0.01
N ALA A 116 32.90 -14.66 0.24
CA ALA A 116 33.10 -16.10 0.00
C ALA A 116 31.76 -16.86 -0.03
N ARG A 117 31.78 -18.17 0.26
CA ARG A 117 30.65 -19.11 0.37
C ARG A 117 31.03 -20.21 1.38
N PHE A 118 30.07 -20.78 2.10
CA PHE A 118 30.05 -22.19 2.58
C PHE A 118 28.57 -22.60 2.87
N PRO A 119 28.20 -23.82 3.33
CA PRO A 119 27.68 -24.86 2.42
C PRO A 119 26.21 -25.28 2.70
N LYS A 120 25.71 -26.28 1.97
CA LYS A 120 24.44 -27.00 2.25
C LYS A 120 24.73 -28.28 3.04
N PHE A 121 23.79 -28.72 3.90
CA PHE A 121 23.37 -30.12 4.21
C PHE A 121 22.30 -30.09 5.34
N PRO A 122 21.58 -31.18 5.66
CA PRO A 122 21.01 -32.25 4.84
C PRO A 122 19.45 -32.29 4.95
N THR A 123 18.81 -33.44 4.65
CA THR A 123 17.33 -33.58 4.59
C THR A 123 16.80 -34.59 5.63
N MET A 124 15.63 -34.35 6.24
CA MET A 124 14.82 -35.37 6.93
C MET A 124 13.30 -35.14 6.77
N SER A 125 12.51 -36.20 6.95
CA SER A 125 11.04 -36.29 6.84
C SER A 125 10.56 -37.68 7.35
N PRO A 126 9.26 -37.93 7.59
CA PRO A 126 8.27 -37.12 8.32
C PRO A 126 7.31 -37.95 9.24
N SER A 127 6.36 -37.27 9.93
CA SER A 127 5.04 -37.80 10.39
C SER A 127 5.01 -38.84 11.56
N PRO A 128 3.83 -39.23 12.14
CA PRO A 128 2.43 -38.73 12.00
C PRO A 128 1.67 -38.47 13.36
N LEU A 129 0.35 -38.19 13.26
CA LEU A 129 -0.72 -38.21 14.31
C LEU A 129 -0.80 -37.03 15.33
N GLY A 130 -1.97 -36.61 15.85
CA GLY A 130 -3.36 -36.92 15.46
C GLY A 130 -4.49 -36.33 16.37
N ARG A 131 -5.57 -35.80 15.74
CA ARG A 131 -6.99 -35.61 16.21
C ARG A 131 -7.38 -34.74 17.44
N HIS A 132 -8.27 -33.76 17.15
CA HIS A 132 -9.46 -33.26 17.88
C HIS A 132 -9.64 -33.27 19.42
N ALA A 133 -9.84 -32.06 20.00
CA ALA A 133 -10.86 -31.74 21.04
C ALA A 133 -11.12 -30.20 21.01
N ARG A 134 -12.32 -29.72 20.67
CA ARG A 134 -13.50 -29.37 21.52
C ARG A 134 -13.42 -28.01 22.25
N LYS A 135 -14.59 -27.37 22.43
CA LYS A 135 -14.77 -26.06 23.07
C LYS A 135 -14.86 -26.21 24.60
N ALA A 136 -14.36 -25.22 25.32
CA ALA A 136 -14.87 -24.81 26.63
C ALA A 136 -14.95 -23.27 26.64
N ALA A 137 -15.87 -22.71 27.43
CA ALA A 137 -16.00 -21.28 27.67
C ALA A 137 -16.20 -21.07 29.17
N THR A 138 -15.56 -20.04 29.74
CA THR A 138 -15.63 -19.75 31.18
C THR A 138 -15.64 -18.24 31.40
N ALA A 139 -16.18 -17.85 32.55
CA ALA A 139 -16.70 -16.53 32.90
C ALA A 139 -15.76 -15.32 32.69
N SER A 140 -16.40 -14.16 32.53
CA SER A 140 -15.81 -12.85 32.81
C SER A 140 -15.45 -12.72 34.28
N SER A 141 -14.35 -12.02 34.58
CA SER A 141 -14.13 -11.36 35.87
C SER A 141 -13.91 -9.86 35.62
N THR A 142 -14.56 -9.03 36.43
CA THR A 142 -14.51 -7.57 36.30
C THR A 142 -13.43 -7.00 37.22
N THR A 143 -12.51 -6.20 36.69
CA THR A 143 -11.58 -5.40 37.50
C THR A 143 -11.55 -3.98 36.96
N THR A 144 -11.66 -3.01 37.86
CA THR A 144 -11.79 -1.59 37.54
C THR A 144 -10.47 -1.00 37.02
N ALA A 145 -10.50 -0.44 35.81
CA ALA A 145 -9.40 0.38 35.31
C ALA A 145 -9.37 1.73 36.04
N GLY A 146 -8.32 2.00 36.80
CA GLY A 146 -8.08 3.32 37.38
C GLY A 146 -7.91 4.38 36.29
N ALA A 147 -8.54 5.54 36.49
CA ALA A 147 -8.48 6.65 35.53
C ALA A 147 -7.11 7.35 35.60
N TRP A 148 -6.22 7.00 34.68
CA TRP A 148 -5.04 7.82 34.39
C TRP A 148 -5.48 9.15 33.75
N PRO A 149 -4.80 10.28 34.01
CA PRO A 149 -5.21 11.57 33.47
C PRO A 149 -5.30 11.56 31.94
N VAL A 150 -6.48 11.90 31.42
CA VAL A 150 -6.63 12.22 30.01
C VAL A 150 -5.90 13.54 29.77
N VAL A 151 -4.67 13.45 29.26
CA VAL A 151 -4.02 14.60 28.64
C VAL A 151 -4.87 14.96 27.42
N GLU A 152 -5.65 16.03 27.54
CA GLU A 152 -6.54 16.47 26.46
C GLU A 152 -5.73 16.69 25.17
N PRO A 153 -6.25 16.31 24.00
CA PRO A 153 -5.56 16.56 22.75
C PRO A 153 -5.52 18.08 22.51
N SER A 154 -4.33 18.67 22.61
CA SER A 154 -4.06 20.10 22.36
C SER A 154 -4.82 20.60 21.14
N GLY A 155 -5.81 21.46 21.41
CA GLY A 155 -6.90 21.72 20.46
C GLY A 155 -6.51 22.61 19.29
N LEU A 156 -7.49 22.86 18.42
CA LEU A 156 -7.39 23.79 17.29
C LEU A 156 -6.91 25.20 17.69
N SER A 157 -7.04 25.56 18.97
CA SER A 157 -6.52 26.78 19.62
C SER A 157 -5.03 27.04 19.35
N ASP A 158 -4.19 26.01 19.30
CA ASP A 158 -2.75 26.15 19.05
C ASP A 158 -2.41 26.29 17.55
N LEU A 159 -3.35 25.92 16.67
CA LEU A 159 -3.18 26.05 15.23
C LEU A 159 -3.47 27.49 14.80
N ARG A 160 -2.57 28.05 13.99
CA ARG A 160 -2.79 29.33 13.30
C ARG A 160 -3.09 29.07 11.82
N PRO A 161 -4.11 29.70 11.22
CA PRO A 161 -4.37 29.59 9.79
C PRO A 161 -3.17 30.00 8.96
N LEU A 162 -2.96 29.34 7.82
CA LEU A 162 -1.87 29.67 6.90
C LEU A 162 -2.07 31.11 6.36
N PRO A 163 -0.98 31.87 6.15
CA PRO A 163 -1.04 33.28 5.75
C PRO A 163 -1.60 33.46 4.32
N ARG A 164 -1.45 32.43 3.48
CA ARG A 164 -2.08 32.32 2.16
C ARG A 164 -2.49 30.86 1.93
N SER A 165 -3.52 30.67 1.11
CA SER A 165 -4.01 29.35 0.68
C SER A 165 -4.11 29.30 -0.85
N LEU A 166 -4.80 28.26 -1.34
CA LEU A 166 -5.19 28.06 -2.74
C LEU A 166 -6.63 27.57 -2.83
N ASP A 167 -7.30 27.91 -3.92
CA ASP A 167 -8.52 27.22 -4.33
C ASP A 167 -8.12 25.89 -5.01
N PRO A 168 -8.75 24.74 -4.69
CA PRO A 168 -8.47 23.48 -5.35
C PRO A 168 -8.86 23.49 -6.82
N LEU A 169 -8.02 22.92 -7.68
CA LEU A 169 -8.34 22.76 -9.11
C LEU A 169 -9.28 21.57 -9.35
N GLU A 170 -9.91 21.53 -10.53
CA GLU A 170 -10.84 20.47 -10.94
C GLU A 170 -10.21 19.06 -10.85
N ASP A 171 -10.82 18.20 -10.02
CA ASP A 171 -10.32 16.86 -9.63
C ASP A 171 -8.91 16.84 -9.02
N GLU A 172 -8.39 17.94 -8.47
CA GLU A 172 -7.08 17.98 -7.83
C GLU A 172 -6.99 16.99 -6.66
N SER A 173 -5.85 16.30 -6.54
CA SER A 173 -5.57 15.43 -5.39
C SER A 173 -4.85 16.18 -4.28
N LEU A 174 -5.08 15.81 -3.02
CA LEU A 174 -4.40 16.38 -1.86
C LEU A 174 -2.87 16.52 -2.04
N PRO A 175 -2.10 15.53 -2.54
CA PRO A 175 -0.68 15.72 -2.78
C PRO A 175 -0.35 16.73 -3.90
N GLY A 176 -1.22 16.93 -4.88
CA GLY A 176 -1.11 18.01 -5.88
C GLY A 176 -1.30 19.39 -5.26
N TYR A 177 -2.40 19.52 -4.51
CA TYR A 177 -2.73 20.73 -3.76
C TYR A 177 -1.62 21.10 -2.78
N LEU A 178 -1.12 20.14 -2.00
CA LEU A 178 0.01 20.34 -1.08
C LEU A 178 1.29 20.75 -1.81
N LEU A 179 1.61 20.19 -2.98
CA LEU A 179 2.76 20.63 -3.77
C LEU A 179 2.62 22.10 -4.22
N ARG A 180 1.46 22.47 -4.78
CA ARG A 180 1.18 23.84 -5.25
C ARG A 180 1.18 24.86 -4.10
N LEU A 181 0.58 24.51 -2.96
CA LEU A 181 0.57 25.34 -1.76
C LEU A 181 1.97 25.45 -1.12
N SER A 182 2.74 24.37 -1.09
CA SER A 182 4.14 24.36 -0.62
C SER A 182 5.00 25.34 -1.38
N TYR A 183 4.95 25.28 -2.72
CA TYR A 183 5.74 26.17 -3.57
C TYR A 183 5.30 27.62 -3.42
N ARG A 184 3.98 27.89 -3.41
CA ARG A 184 3.40 29.24 -3.18
C ARG A 184 3.79 29.87 -1.83
N LEU A 185 4.09 29.06 -0.82
CA LEU A 185 4.53 29.52 0.50
C LEU A 185 6.06 29.43 0.72
N ASN A 186 6.82 28.87 -0.22
CA ASN A 186 8.21 28.45 -0.06
C ASN A 186 8.46 27.59 1.20
N ILE A 187 7.63 26.55 1.40
CA ILE A 187 7.71 25.61 2.53
C ILE A 187 7.68 24.18 1.99
N GLY A 188 8.60 23.31 2.43
CA GLY A 188 8.60 21.89 2.03
C GLY A 188 7.27 21.17 2.36
N PRO A 189 6.80 20.19 1.55
CA PRO A 189 5.51 19.53 1.77
C PRO A 189 5.29 18.91 3.16
N GLY A 190 6.33 18.37 3.77
CA GLY A 190 6.27 17.81 5.13
C GLY A 190 6.07 18.89 6.20
N PRO A 191 6.95 19.91 6.27
CA PRO A 191 6.74 21.08 7.13
C PRO A 191 5.39 21.80 6.91
N LEU A 192 4.86 21.83 5.68
CA LEU A 192 3.51 22.34 5.41
C LEU A 192 2.43 21.47 6.05
N VAL A 193 2.47 20.15 5.85
CA VAL A 193 1.53 19.19 6.46
C VAL A 193 1.52 19.30 7.99
N LEU A 194 2.68 19.45 8.63
CA LEU A 194 2.77 19.70 10.07
C LEU A 194 2.14 21.04 10.49
N ARG A 195 2.37 22.12 9.74
CA ARG A 195 1.73 23.43 9.98
C ARG A 195 0.22 23.44 9.73
N ALA A 196 -0.28 22.52 8.91
CA ALA A 196 -1.70 22.28 8.70
C ALA A 196 -2.37 21.43 9.81
N GLY A 197 -1.63 21.08 10.87
CA GLY A 197 -2.12 20.26 11.99
C GLY A 197 -2.25 18.77 11.70
N LEU A 198 -1.80 18.30 10.53
CA LEU A 198 -1.90 16.89 10.15
C LEU A 198 -0.80 16.06 10.85
N PRO A 199 -1.15 15.02 11.62
CA PRO A 199 -0.20 14.30 12.45
C PRO A 199 0.74 13.41 11.64
N ASN A 200 2.04 13.55 11.89
CA ASN A 200 3.00 12.52 11.48
C ASN A 200 2.67 11.22 12.25
N SER A 201 2.61 10.10 11.53
CA SER A 201 2.23 8.82 12.14
C SER A 201 3.32 8.31 13.08
N ARG A 202 3.06 8.45 14.39
CA ARG A 202 3.90 8.19 15.58
C ARG A 202 4.77 9.37 16.02
N ARG A 203 4.83 9.55 17.35
CA ARG A 203 5.91 10.26 18.07
C ARG A 203 7.21 9.43 18.11
N ASP A 204 7.54 8.70 17.05
CA ASP A 204 8.84 8.01 16.95
C ASP A 204 9.93 9.08 16.88
N ARG A 205 10.91 9.05 17.80
CA ARG A 205 11.94 10.09 18.01
C ARG A 205 12.92 10.29 16.84
N THR A 206 12.65 9.67 15.68
CA THR A 206 13.41 9.87 14.45
C THR A 206 13.12 11.24 13.85
N THR A 207 14.14 11.99 13.46
CA THR A 207 14.06 13.34 12.88
C THR A 207 13.49 13.40 11.45
N LEU A 208 12.74 12.37 11.02
CA LEU A 208 12.23 12.19 9.66
C LEU A 208 10.76 12.59 9.55
N ILE A 209 10.52 13.82 9.06
CA ILE A 209 9.19 14.25 8.62
C ILE A 209 8.71 13.33 7.49
N ARG A 210 7.55 12.71 7.68
CA ARG A 210 6.90 11.78 6.76
C ARG A 210 5.48 12.25 6.43
N ILE A 211 4.96 11.83 5.29
CA ILE A 211 3.58 12.12 4.88
C ILE A 211 2.87 10.78 4.61
N PRO A 212 1.99 10.32 5.51
CA PRO A 212 1.34 9.02 5.38
C PRO A 212 0.59 8.83 4.05
N VAL A 213 0.81 7.68 3.39
CA VAL A 213 0.05 7.28 2.18
C VAL A 213 -1.45 7.04 2.42
N SER A 214 -1.92 7.09 3.67
CA SER A 214 -3.34 7.27 3.99
C SER A 214 -3.91 8.52 3.34
N PHE A 215 -3.17 9.64 3.36
CA PHE A 215 -3.72 10.97 3.11
C PHE A 215 -4.16 11.20 1.65
N ALA A 216 -3.73 10.36 0.68
CA ALA A 216 -4.34 10.37 -0.65
C ALA A 216 -5.73 9.70 -0.68
N VAL A 217 -5.99 8.79 0.25
CA VAL A 217 -7.22 8.01 0.34
C VAL A 217 -8.23 8.70 1.24
N SER A 218 -7.86 8.91 2.50
CA SER A 218 -8.70 9.51 3.53
C SER A 218 -7.86 10.18 4.60
N LEU A 219 -8.47 11.15 5.26
CA LEU A 219 -8.04 11.74 6.53
C LEU A 219 -9.07 11.31 7.60
N ASP A 220 -8.66 11.26 8.86
CA ASP A 220 -9.58 11.03 9.98
C ASP A 220 -10.25 12.37 10.37
N GLU A 221 -11.36 12.36 11.11
CA GLU A 221 -12.18 13.57 11.33
C GLU A 221 -11.40 14.79 11.91
N PRO A 222 -10.50 14.65 12.91
CA PRO A 222 -9.70 15.77 13.41
C PRO A 222 -8.72 16.32 12.37
N ASP A 223 -8.10 15.44 11.57
CA ASP A 223 -7.19 15.81 10.48
C ASP A 223 -7.89 16.67 9.44
N ILE A 224 -9.17 16.34 9.14
CA ILE A 224 -9.98 17.13 8.20
C ILE A 224 -10.31 18.50 8.78
N ILE A 225 -10.72 18.60 10.05
CA ILE A 225 -11.04 19.89 10.68
C ILE A 225 -9.78 20.78 10.74
N ALA A 226 -8.62 20.21 11.10
CA ALA A 226 -7.33 20.91 11.11
C ALA A 226 -6.93 21.41 9.70
N LEU A 227 -7.12 20.59 8.67
CA LEU A 227 -6.84 20.99 7.29
C LEU A 227 -7.80 22.07 6.80
N CYS A 228 -9.11 21.92 7.01
CA CYS A 228 -10.13 22.93 6.68
C CYS A 228 -9.79 24.28 7.32
N TYR A 229 -9.54 24.30 8.64
CA TYR A 229 -9.23 25.53 9.38
C TYR A 229 -7.89 26.16 8.94
N SER A 230 -6.83 25.36 8.79
CA SER A 230 -5.51 25.88 8.41
C SER A 230 -5.45 26.40 6.97
N THR A 231 -6.21 25.80 6.04
CA THR A 231 -6.27 26.21 4.62
C THR A 231 -7.46 27.10 4.27
N ARG A 232 -8.40 27.30 5.21
CA ARG A 232 -9.70 27.97 5.01
C ARG A 232 -10.62 27.30 3.98
N LEU A 233 -10.35 26.05 3.60
CA LEU A 233 -11.20 25.26 2.73
C LEU A 233 -12.43 24.74 3.47
N SER A 234 -13.55 24.59 2.75
CA SER A 234 -14.71 23.86 3.26
C SER A 234 -14.44 22.35 3.34
N ARG A 235 -15.25 21.66 4.14
CA ARG A 235 -15.26 20.19 4.20
C ARG A 235 -15.43 19.56 2.80
N ARG A 236 -16.32 20.11 1.97
CA ARG A 236 -16.58 19.62 0.61
C ARG A 236 -15.34 19.69 -0.28
N GLU A 237 -14.52 20.72 -0.13
CA GLU A 237 -13.28 20.89 -0.88
C GLU A 237 -12.19 19.92 -0.40
N VAL A 238 -12.04 19.73 0.92
CA VAL A 238 -11.11 18.72 1.47
C VAL A 238 -11.52 17.30 1.08
N ASP A 239 -12.79 16.92 1.20
CA ASP A 239 -13.30 15.63 0.69
C ASP A 239 -13.17 15.51 -0.85
N GLY A 240 -13.17 16.66 -1.54
CA GLY A 240 -12.88 16.81 -2.96
C GLY A 240 -11.42 16.54 -3.34
N LEU A 241 -10.46 16.73 -2.42
CA LEU A 241 -9.03 16.42 -2.60
C LEU A 241 -8.68 14.94 -2.34
N LEU A 242 -9.55 14.22 -1.63
CA LEU A 242 -9.35 12.83 -1.20
C LEU A 242 -9.94 11.81 -2.19
N LEU A 243 -9.37 10.60 -2.26
CA LEU A 243 -9.95 9.53 -3.09
C LEU A 243 -11.21 8.91 -2.48
N ALA A 244 -11.41 8.95 -1.16
CA ALA A 244 -12.55 8.30 -0.48
C ALA A 244 -13.92 8.72 -1.04
N SER A 245 -14.08 9.98 -1.47
CA SER A 245 -15.32 10.46 -2.09
C SER A 245 -15.66 9.78 -3.43
N LEU A 246 -14.69 9.13 -4.09
CA LEU A 246 -14.90 8.28 -5.27
C LEU A 246 -15.38 6.86 -4.91
N GLY A 247 -15.45 6.47 -3.63
CA GLY A 247 -15.84 5.13 -3.18
C GLY A 247 -17.27 4.73 -3.60
N SER A 248 -18.16 5.68 -3.84
CA SER A 248 -19.50 5.45 -4.40
C SER A 248 -19.51 5.08 -5.88
N ARG A 249 -18.45 5.40 -6.63
CA ARG A 249 -18.28 5.08 -8.06
C ARG A 249 -17.19 4.04 -8.37
N TYR A 250 -16.26 3.78 -7.46
CA TYR A 250 -15.12 2.87 -7.68
C TYR A 250 -14.99 1.82 -6.57
N GLY A 251 -15.36 0.57 -6.87
CA GLY A 251 -15.50 -0.49 -5.86
C GLY A 251 -14.22 -0.84 -5.10
N ALA A 252 -13.04 -0.63 -5.69
CA ALA A 252 -11.78 -0.88 -5.01
C ALA A 252 -11.48 0.15 -3.88
N LEU A 253 -12.14 1.32 -3.88
CA LEU A 253 -12.12 2.28 -2.76
C LEU A 253 -13.24 2.04 -1.76
N ASN A 254 -14.37 1.46 -2.19
CA ASN A 254 -15.52 1.21 -1.33
C ASN A 254 -15.22 0.17 -0.23
N PRO A 255 -15.68 0.37 1.02
CA PRO A 255 -15.56 -0.65 2.07
C PRO A 255 -16.40 -1.91 1.81
N ALA A 256 -17.60 -1.79 1.23
CA ALA A 256 -18.60 -2.86 1.18
C ALA A 256 -18.17 -4.06 0.31
N TYR A 257 -17.44 -3.82 -0.79
CA TYR A 257 -16.95 -4.89 -1.67
C TYR A 257 -15.64 -5.53 -1.16
N ARG A 258 -15.08 -5.04 -0.04
CA ARG A 258 -13.93 -5.64 0.63
C ARG A 258 -14.45 -6.63 1.68
N GLY A 259 -14.49 -7.90 1.30
CA GLY A 259 -15.11 -8.97 2.09
C GLY A 259 -14.79 -8.96 3.58
N ARG A 260 -15.82 -9.24 4.39
CA ARG A 260 -15.66 -9.58 5.82
C ARG A 260 -14.71 -10.77 5.95
N GLN A 261 -13.47 -10.53 6.37
CA GLN A 261 -12.72 -11.54 7.11
C GLN A 261 -13.13 -11.45 8.59
N PRO A 262 -13.83 -12.45 9.15
CA PRO A 262 -14.23 -12.43 10.56
C PRO A 262 -13.06 -12.83 11.45
N HIS A 263 -12.05 -11.96 11.57
CA HIS A 263 -10.99 -12.07 12.56
C HIS A 263 -11.17 -11.03 13.66
N ARG A 264 -11.14 -11.54 14.90
CA ARG A 264 -11.64 -10.94 16.14
C ARG A 264 -11.09 -9.54 16.42
N GLY A 265 -11.97 -8.64 16.86
CA GLY A 265 -11.63 -7.50 17.71
C GLY A 265 -11.40 -6.16 17.01
N ARG A 266 -12.05 -5.11 17.56
CA ARG A 266 -11.87 -3.68 17.31
C ARG A 266 -12.17 -3.21 15.88
N ASP A 267 -13.45 -2.87 15.69
CA ASP A 267 -14.00 -2.17 14.53
C ASP A 267 -13.32 -0.82 14.31
N SER A 268 -12.30 -0.83 13.44
CA SER A 268 -11.60 0.37 13.01
C SER A 268 -11.36 0.28 11.50
N PHE A 269 -11.95 1.22 10.76
CA PHE A 269 -11.75 1.40 9.32
C PHE A 269 -10.35 1.98 9.04
N SER A 270 -9.31 1.27 9.47
CA SER A 270 -7.94 1.77 9.42
C SER A 270 -7.48 1.91 7.97
N ALA A 271 -7.22 3.15 7.54
CA ALA A 271 -6.65 3.46 6.23
C ALA A 271 -5.38 2.66 5.91
N LYS A 272 -4.66 2.19 6.95
CA LYS A 272 -3.55 1.22 6.88
C LYS A 272 -3.90 -0.05 6.07
N ARG A 273 -5.14 -0.56 6.12
CA ARG A 273 -5.59 -1.69 5.26
C ARG A 273 -5.89 -1.29 3.81
N LEU A 274 -6.13 -0.01 3.51
CA LEU A 274 -6.19 0.49 2.13
C LEU A 274 -4.80 0.68 1.51
N GLN A 275 -3.78 1.00 2.31
CA GLN A 275 -2.43 1.34 1.84
C GLN A 275 -1.65 0.18 1.22
N TYR A 276 -1.62 -0.99 1.87
CA TYR A 276 -0.63 -2.04 1.56
C TYR A 276 -1.12 -3.18 0.67
N ASN A 277 -2.42 -3.50 0.67
CA ASN A 277 -2.98 -4.71 0.04
C ASN A 277 -3.96 -4.43 -1.12
N ASN A 278 -4.00 -3.22 -1.68
CA ASN A 278 -4.84 -2.94 -2.84
C ASN A 278 -4.11 -2.20 -3.98
N PRO A 279 -3.49 -2.92 -4.94
CA PRO A 279 -2.77 -2.30 -6.04
C PRO A 279 -3.70 -1.64 -7.08
N TRP A 280 -5.02 -1.80 -6.96
CA TRP A 280 -6.00 -1.06 -7.75
C TRP A 280 -6.28 0.36 -7.26
N VAL A 281 -5.52 0.85 -6.28
CA VAL A 281 -5.44 2.27 -5.88
C VAL A 281 -3.96 2.65 -5.82
N LEU A 282 -3.54 3.61 -6.64
CA LEU A 282 -2.16 4.10 -6.66
C LEU A 282 -1.95 5.10 -5.51
N THR A 283 -1.90 4.58 -4.29
CA THR A 283 -1.41 5.29 -3.10
C THR A 283 0.11 5.52 -3.17
N THR A 284 0.81 4.62 -3.87
CA THR A 284 2.27 4.52 -3.90
C THR A 284 2.92 5.24 -5.09
N ARG A 285 2.13 5.54 -6.12
CA ARG A 285 2.55 6.08 -7.42
C ARG A 285 1.49 7.08 -7.91
N THR A 286 1.75 7.80 -8.98
CA THR A 286 0.75 8.60 -9.68
C THR A 286 0.99 8.52 -11.17
N GLN A 287 -0.07 8.56 -11.96
CA GLN A 287 0.01 8.82 -13.39
C GLN A 287 -0.09 10.34 -13.64
N TYR A 288 0.24 10.80 -14.85
CA TYR A 288 0.07 12.19 -15.28
C TYR A 288 -0.10 12.34 -16.80
N CYS A 289 -0.76 13.42 -17.21
CA CYS A 289 -0.74 13.92 -18.59
C CYS A 289 0.09 15.23 -18.63
N PRO A 290 1.14 15.32 -19.45
CA PRO A 290 2.01 16.51 -19.50
C PRO A 290 1.25 17.81 -19.79
N ASP A 291 0.36 17.78 -20.79
CA ASP A 291 -0.42 18.94 -21.22
C ASP A 291 -1.51 19.32 -20.20
N CYS A 292 -2.01 18.39 -19.39
CA CYS A 292 -2.87 18.71 -18.23
C CYS A 292 -2.09 19.31 -17.06
N LEU A 293 -0.82 18.93 -16.89
CA LEU A 293 0.05 19.50 -15.87
C LEU A 293 0.53 20.91 -16.24
N ALA A 294 0.69 21.22 -17.54
CA ALA A 294 0.90 22.60 -18.01
C ALA A 294 -0.29 23.53 -17.67
N GLY A 295 -1.49 22.97 -17.50
CA GLY A 295 -2.69 23.67 -17.07
C GLY A 295 -3.51 24.27 -18.23
N ASP A 296 -4.36 25.23 -17.89
CA ASP A 296 -5.26 25.92 -18.85
C ASP A 296 -4.79 27.31 -19.29
N GLY A 297 -3.64 27.78 -18.80
CA GLY A 297 -3.11 29.11 -19.12
C GLY A 297 -3.59 30.24 -18.20
N SER A 298 -4.48 29.96 -17.23
CA SER A 298 -4.78 30.90 -16.13
C SER A 298 -3.50 31.29 -15.37
N GLU A 299 -3.48 32.49 -14.77
CA GLU A 299 -2.29 33.00 -14.05
C GLU A 299 -1.81 32.02 -12.97
N ILE A 300 -2.73 31.48 -12.16
CA ILE A 300 -2.39 30.55 -11.09
C ILE A 300 -1.82 29.22 -11.59
N GLN A 301 -2.21 28.77 -12.79
CA GLN A 301 -1.67 27.54 -13.41
C GLN A 301 -0.40 27.80 -14.21
N ARG A 302 -0.21 28.99 -14.77
CA ARG A 302 1.10 29.42 -15.31
C ARG A 302 2.15 29.54 -14.20
N SER A 303 1.76 29.98 -13.01
CA SER A 303 2.66 30.15 -11.86
C SER A 303 2.94 28.87 -11.06
N LEU A 304 1.98 27.94 -10.95
CA LEU A 304 2.08 26.76 -10.07
C LEU A 304 1.84 25.43 -10.78
N GLY A 305 1.46 25.44 -12.06
CA GLY A 305 0.97 24.27 -12.77
C GLY A 305 -0.51 23.94 -12.57
N GLY A 306 -1.01 23.10 -13.47
CA GLY A 306 -2.35 22.51 -13.42
C GLY A 306 -2.49 21.36 -12.42
N ALA A 307 -3.68 20.75 -12.40
CA ALA A 307 -4.06 19.77 -11.38
C ALA A 307 -3.33 18.42 -11.52
N TRP A 308 -2.69 17.95 -10.44
CA TRP A 308 -2.39 16.53 -10.27
C TRP A 308 -3.67 15.77 -9.90
N ARG A 309 -4.41 15.32 -10.92
CA ARG A 309 -5.76 14.78 -10.76
C ARG A 309 -5.83 13.50 -9.91
N ARG A 310 -6.85 13.38 -9.07
CA ARG A 310 -7.13 12.18 -8.25
C ARG A 310 -7.40 10.96 -9.11
N LEU A 311 -8.13 11.14 -10.20
CA LEU A 311 -8.47 10.06 -11.12
C LEU A 311 -7.21 9.39 -11.70
N TRP A 312 -6.07 10.10 -11.81
CA TRP A 312 -4.77 9.53 -12.19
C TRP A 312 -4.12 8.62 -11.13
N ARG A 313 -4.83 8.31 -10.04
CA ARG A 313 -4.47 7.28 -9.06
C ARG A 313 -5.30 6.00 -9.20
N LEU A 314 -6.18 5.91 -10.21
CA LEU A 314 -7.01 4.74 -10.49
C LEU A 314 -6.54 4.08 -11.80
N PRO A 315 -6.14 2.80 -11.83
CA PRO A 315 -5.68 2.14 -13.05
C PRO A 315 -6.65 2.17 -14.25
N PRO A 316 -7.99 2.18 -14.10
CA PRO A 316 -8.92 2.41 -15.22
C PRO A 316 -8.83 3.80 -15.87
N VAL A 317 -7.99 4.69 -15.34
CA VAL A 317 -7.63 5.97 -15.94
C VAL A 317 -6.20 5.85 -16.45
N PHE A 318 -6.07 5.39 -17.69
CA PHE A 318 -4.82 5.04 -18.37
C PHE A 318 -4.45 5.99 -19.51
N CYS A 319 -5.39 6.80 -20.04
CA CYS A 319 -5.10 7.88 -20.99
C CYS A 319 -5.91 9.16 -20.70
N CYS A 320 -5.48 10.28 -21.30
CA CYS A 320 -6.18 11.56 -21.25
C CYS A 320 -6.97 11.77 -22.55
N PRO A 321 -8.32 11.76 -22.55
CA PRO A 321 -9.10 11.94 -23.77
C PRO A 321 -9.25 13.39 -24.24
N ARG A 322 -8.78 14.39 -23.45
CA ARG A 322 -8.72 15.81 -23.83
C ARG A 322 -7.52 16.12 -24.72
N HIS A 323 -6.37 15.50 -24.44
CA HIS A 323 -5.13 15.69 -25.20
C HIS A 323 -4.76 14.47 -26.06
N GLU A 324 -5.57 13.42 -25.99
CA GLU A 324 -5.41 12.11 -26.63
C GLU A 324 -4.01 11.46 -26.54
N ARG A 325 -3.48 11.46 -25.30
CA ARG A 325 -2.19 10.89 -24.91
C ARG A 325 -2.34 9.83 -23.83
N PHE A 326 -1.46 8.83 -23.78
CA PHE A 326 -1.43 7.86 -22.68
C PHE A 326 -0.82 8.48 -21.42
N LEU A 327 -1.33 8.14 -20.24
CA LEU A 327 -0.82 8.74 -19.00
C LEU A 327 0.54 8.14 -18.63
N ARG A 328 1.52 9.02 -18.45
CA ARG A 328 2.90 8.65 -18.08
C ARG A 328 2.97 8.37 -16.57
N ARG A 329 3.90 7.52 -16.15
CA ARG A 329 4.26 7.27 -14.72
C ARG A 329 5.73 7.62 -14.44
N TYR A 330 6.56 7.47 -15.46
CA TYR A 330 8.00 7.69 -15.44
C TYR A 330 8.34 9.08 -15.97
N CYS A 331 9.46 9.64 -15.51
CA CYS A 331 10.02 10.87 -16.05
C CYS A 331 10.61 10.60 -17.45
N HIS A 332 10.39 11.51 -18.39
CA HIS A 332 10.99 11.40 -19.73
C HIS A 332 12.52 11.57 -19.71
N HIS A 333 13.06 12.26 -18.72
CA HIS A 333 14.49 12.58 -18.60
C HIS A 333 15.28 11.48 -17.86
N CYS A 334 14.86 11.09 -16.65
CA CYS A 334 15.63 10.15 -15.81
C CYS A 334 15.10 8.69 -15.80
N GLY A 335 13.99 8.39 -16.50
CA GLY A 335 13.40 7.05 -16.58
C GLY A 335 12.78 6.50 -15.28
N GLU A 336 13.07 7.07 -14.11
CA GLU A 336 12.47 6.69 -12.83
C GLU A 336 11.03 7.26 -12.68
N LEU A 337 10.25 6.70 -11.74
CA LEU A 337 8.89 7.19 -11.44
C LEU A 337 8.92 8.66 -11.00
N VAL A 338 7.98 9.50 -11.44
CA VAL A 338 8.05 10.97 -11.19
C VAL A 338 7.98 11.37 -9.71
N GLN A 339 7.45 10.49 -8.87
CA GLN A 339 7.45 10.55 -7.41
C GLN A 339 8.17 9.32 -6.83
N ASN A 340 9.31 8.92 -7.42
CA ASN A 340 10.08 7.75 -6.96
C ASN A 340 10.58 7.96 -5.54
N ARG A 341 10.44 6.92 -4.72
CA ARG A 341 10.61 7.00 -3.28
C ARG A 341 11.23 5.72 -2.73
N HIS A 342 11.99 5.85 -1.65
CA HIS A 342 12.62 4.72 -0.96
C HIS A 342 11.89 4.39 0.36
N SER A 343 10.70 4.94 0.54
CA SER A 343 9.88 4.90 1.76
C SER A 343 8.39 4.95 1.43
N ASN A 344 7.53 4.74 2.43
CA ASN A 344 6.06 4.76 2.28
C ASN A 344 5.45 6.17 2.38
N ASP A 345 6.13 7.17 1.82
CA ASP A 345 5.76 8.59 1.90
C ASP A 345 4.96 9.04 0.67
N LEU A 346 3.89 9.80 0.88
CA LEU A 346 2.94 10.17 -0.18
C LEU A 346 3.54 11.09 -1.25
N ILE A 347 4.45 11.98 -0.86
CA ILE A 347 5.19 12.89 -1.73
C ILE A 347 6.66 12.56 -1.60
N ALA A 348 7.36 12.38 -2.73
CA ALA A 348 8.80 12.16 -2.72
C ALA A 348 9.51 13.46 -2.33
N ARG A 349 10.58 13.33 -1.53
CA ARG A 349 11.41 14.46 -1.07
C ARG A 349 10.58 15.56 -0.38
N PRO A 350 9.93 15.27 0.77
CA PRO A 350 8.98 16.19 1.42
C PRO A 350 9.63 17.38 2.15
N ARG A 351 10.96 17.55 2.11
CA ARG A 351 11.64 18.74 2.66
C ARG A 351 11.87 19.81 1.60
N ASP A 352 12.05 19.39 0.35
CA ASP A 352 12.46 20.22 -0.77
C ASP A 352 11.33 21.20 -1.15
N SER A 353 11.49 22.46 -0.72
CA SER A 353 10.59 23.60 -0.98
C SER A 353 10.76 24.16 -2.40
N GLU A 354 12.00 24.24 -2.88
CA GLU A 354 12.39 24.89 -4.14
C GLU A 354 11.89 24.18 -5.40
N LEU A 355 11.57 22.88 -5.30
CA LEU A 355 11.08 22.09 -6.43
C LEU A 355 9.65 22.48 -6.81
N HIS A 356 9.48 23.06 -8.00
CA HIS A 356 8.19 23.44 -8.57
C HIS A 356 7.23 22.22 -8.63
N PRO A 357 5.90 22.40 -8.49
CA PRO A 357 4.94 21.29 -8.51
C PRO A 357 4.95 20.43 -9.78
N LEU A 358 5.54 20.94 -10.86
CA LEU A 358 5.69 20.28 -12.16
C LEU A 358 7.02 19.52 -12.33
N GLN A 359 7.97 19.65 -11.41
CA GLN A 359 9.29 19.03 -11.56
C GLN A 359 9.35 17.60 -11.02
N CYS A 360 10.17 16.78 -11.67
CA CYS A 360 10.41 15.40 -11.27
C CYS A 360 11.10 15.31 -9.90
N ARG A 361 10.40 14.74 -8.91
CA ARG A 361 10.90 14.55 -7.53
C ARG A 361 11.62 13.21 -7.32
N ALA A 362 11.86 12.44 -8.38
CA ALA A 362 12.67 11.24 -8.34
C ALA A 362 14.12 11.56 -7.93
N THR A 363 14.73 10.68 -7.13
CA THR A 363 16.19 10.63 -6.95
C THR A 363 16.75 9.56 -7.91
N PRO A 364 17.52 9.91 -8.95
CA PRO A 364 18.04 8.95 -9.92
C PRO A 364 19.00 7.92 -9.29
N ARG A 365 19.10 6.73 -9.91
CA ARG A 365 19.93 5.62 -9.42
C ARG A 365 21.43 5.72 -9.71
N GLN A 366 21.86 6.56 -10.64
CA GLN A 366 23.27 6.81 -10.95
C GLN A 366 23.87 7.89 -10.02
N GLY A 367 25.21 8.00 -9.96
CA GLY A 367 25.94 8.89 -9.04
C GLY A 367 26.38 8.24 -7.71
N GLU A 368 27.02 9.01 -6.83
CA GLU A 368 27.63 8.53 -5.58
C GLU A 368 26.62 8.34 -4.41
N LEU A 369 27.06 8.54 -3.16
CA LEU A 369 26.33 8.18 -1.93
C LEU A 369 24.87 8.67 -1.90
N ARG A 370 23.96 7.75 -1.52
CA ARG A 370 22.50 7.95 -1.62
C ARG A 370 21.94 9.16 -0.87
N ALA A 371 22.62 9.62 0.18
CA ALA A 371 22.13 10.67 1.07
C ALA A 371 22.20 12.09 0.46
N ALA A 372 23.15 12.34 -0.46
CA ALA A 372 23.45 13.68 -0.98
C ALA A 372 22.90 13.96 -2.39
N ARG A 373 22.19 13.00 -3.01
CA ARG A 373 21.76 13.13 -4.42
C ARG A 373 20.67 14.19 -4.60
N PRO A 374 20.77 15.07 -5.62
CA PRO A 374 19.71 16.01 -5.97
C PRO A 374 18.46 15.29 -6.48
N ALA A 375 17.34 16.02 -6.58
CA ALA A 375 16.19 15.57 -7.34
C ALA A 375 16.50 15.62 -8.85
N CYS A 376 15.71 14.88 -9.65
CA CYS A 376 15.80 14.93 -11.10
C CYS A 376 15.51 16.33 -11.69
N GLY A 377 14.61 17.11 -11.07
CA GLY A 377 14.37 18.52 -11.42
C GLY A 377 13.72 18.79 -12.79
N ALA A 378 13.68 17.81 -13.70
CA ALA A 378 13.12 17.96 -15.04
C ALA A 378 11.62 18.29 -15.00
N ASP A 379 11.22 19.32 -15.76
CA ASP A 379 9.83 19.74 -15.95
C ASP A 379 9.02 18.65 -16.68
N LEU A 380 8.02 18.10 -16.00
CA LEU A 380 7.22 16.99 -16.50
C LEU A 380 6.26 17.39 -17.64
N THR A 381 6.06 18.68 -17.89
CA THR A 381 5.23 19.17 -19.01
C THR A 381 5.95 19.04 -20.36
N GLN A 382 7.28 19.15 -20.38
CA GLN A 382 8.12 19.02 -21.60
C GLN A 382 8.24 17.58 -22.12
N ALA A 383 7.48 16.62 -21.59
CA ALA A 383 7.58 15.22 -21.96
C ALA A 383 7.19 15.00 -23.45
N PRO A 384 8.14 14.60 -24.32
CA PRO A 384 7.94 14.62 -25.77
C PRO A 384 6.86 13.64 -26.27
N LYS A 385 6.13 14.02 -27.32
CA LYS A 385 4.96 13.29 -27.88
C LYS A 385 5.35 12.06 -28.73
N ASP A 386 6.53 12.07 -29.31
CA ASP A 386 7.18 10.97 -30.03
C ASP A 386 7.60 9.81 -29.10
N THR A 387 7.99 10.11 -27.86
CA THR A 387 8.35 9.11 -26.83
C THR A 387 7.14 8.35 -26.23
N GLU A 388 5.97 8.40 -26.86
CA GLU A 388 4.76 7.74 -26.38
C GLU A 388 4.51 6.38 -27.07
N PRO A 389 3.78 5.46 -26.43
CA PRO A 389 3.38 4.20 -27.05
C PRO A 389 2.52 4.38 -28.31
N ILE A 390 3.13 4.26 -29.49
CA ILE A 390 2.44 4.37 -30.79
C ILE A 390 1.67 3.08 -31.08
N LEU A 391 0.36 3.09 -30.81
CA LEU A 391 -0.58 2.19 -31.48
C LEU A 391 -0.71 2.62 -32.95
N ARG A 392 -0.31 1.76 -33.88
CA ARG A 392 -0.27 2.07 -35.33
C ARG A 392 -1.64 1.91 -35.99
N ASN A 393 -2.54 1.09 -35.44
CA ASN A 393 -3.89 0.93 -35.98
C ASN A 393 -4.85 1.94 -35.32
N PRO A 394 -5.49 2.86 -36.08
CA PRO A 394 -6.46 3.81 -35.54
C PRO A 394 -7.63 3.15 -34.80
N ARG A 395 -8.03 1.92 -35.18
CA ARG A 395 -9.08 1.17 -34.47
C ARG A 395 -8.66 0.80 -33.04
N SER A 396 -7.39 0.44 -32.83
CA SER A 396 -6.83 0.18 -31.50
C SER A 396 -6.86 1.44 -30.63
N ARG A 397 -6.38 2.57 -31.19
CA ARG A 397 -6.37 3.88 -30.52
C ARG A 397 -7.79 4.32 -30.15
N ASN A 398 -8.71 4.28 -31.10
CA ASN A 398 -10.10 4.72 -30.91
C ASN A 398 -10.84 3.86 -29.88
N ALA A 399 -10.64 2.53 -29.88
CA ALA A 399 -11.22 1.65 -28.87
C ALA A 399 -10.78 2.03 -27.44
N LEU A 400 -9.49 2.29 -27.23
CA LEU A 400 -8.96 2.66 -25.92
C LEU A 400 -9.43 4.07 -25.47
N PHE A 401 -9.48 5.06 -26.37
CA PHE A 401 -10.00 6.39 -26.00
C PHE A 401 -11.52 6.40 -25.79
N ALA A 402 -12.29 5.60 -26.52
CA ALA A 402 -13.72 5.41 -26.26
C ALA A 402 -13.97 4.75 -24.89
N LEU A 403 -13.23 3.69 -24.58
CA LEU A 403 -13.26 3.04 -23.26
C LEU A 403 -12.91 4.04 -22.14
N GLN A 404 -11.89 4.87 -22.34
CA GLN A 404 -11.50 5.85 -21.34
C GLN A 404 -12.59 6.90 -21.09
N ARG A 405 -13.24 7.39 -22.15
CA ARG A 405 -14.38 8.32 -22.06
C ARG A 405 -15.54 7.69 -21.30
N LYS A 406 -15.87 6.41 -21.55
CA LYS A 406 -16.85 5.62 -20.77
C LYS A 406 -16.48 5.48 -19.29
N PHE A 407 -15.24 5.14 -18.96
CA PHE A 407 -14.82 4.99 -17.57
C PHE A 407 -14.79 6.32 -16.81
N LEU A 408 -14.45 7.43 -17.47
CA LEU A 408 -14.51 8.76 -16.85
C LEU A 408 -15.95 9.22 -16.62
N SER A 409 -16.90 8.94 -17.54
CA SER A 409 -18.31 9.22 -17.26
C SER A 409 -18.86 8.37 -16.13
N PHE A 410 -18.42 7.11 -15.98
CA PHE A 410 -18.78 6.24 -14.85
C PHE A 410 -18.20 6.73 -13.50
N LEU A 411 -16.99 7.31 -13.52
CA LEU A 411 -16.30 7.81 -12.32
C LEU A 411 -16.72 9.24 -11.92
N SER A 412 -17.40 9.97 -12.82
CA SER A 412 -17.89 11.33 -12.58
C SER A 412 -18.88 11.40 -11.38
N PRO A 413 -18.85 12.47 -10.56
CA PRO A 413 -19.87 12.73 -9.53
C PRO A 413 -21.31 12.66 -10.07
N ASP A 414 -21.51 13.10 -11.32
CA ASP A 414 -22.81 13.21 -11.99
C ASP A 414 -23.07 12.07 -12.99
N GLY A 415 -22.15 11.09 -13.05
CA GLY A 415 -22.26 9.91 -13.90
C GLY A 415 -23.40 8.95 -13.53
N PRO A 416 -23.59 7.85 -14.26
CA PRO A 416 -24.52 6.79 -13.84
C PRO A 416 -24.16 6.26 -12.43
N LYS A 417 -25.18 6.06 -11.59
CA LYS A 417 -25.05 5.38 -10.29
C LYS A 417 -25.14 3.84 -10.41
N GLN A 418 -25.77 3.38 -11.48
CA GLN A 418 -25.91 1.97 -11.86
C GLN A 418 -25.68 1.82 -13.37
N VAL A 419 -25.15 0.67 -13.79
CA VAL A 419 -24.77 0.35 -15.18
C VAL A 419 -25.08 -1.10 -15.51
N SER A 420 -25.21 -1.44 -16.79
CA SER A 420 -25.38 -2.84 -17.23
C SER A 420 -24.08 -3.64 -17.13
N SER A 421 -24.19 -4.87 -16.64
CA SER A 421 -23.15 -5.90 -16.58
C SER A 421 -23.81 -7.27 -16.74
N VAL A 422 -23.39 -8.07 -17.73
CA VAL A 422 -23.88 -9.44 -17.95
C VAL A 422 -25.42 -9.49 -18.16
N GLY A 423 -25.98 -8.42 -18.72
CA GLY A 423 -27.43 -8.22 -18.92
C GLY A 423 -28.23 -7.75 -17.70
N TRP A 424 -27.59 -7.56 -16.54
CA TRP A 424 -28.21 -7.09 -15.32
C TRP A 424 -27.76 -5.66 -14.97
N ILE A 425 -28.61 -4.89 -14.29
CA ILE A 425 -28.25 -3.56 -13.76
C ILE A 425 -27.56 -3.72 -12.40
N ILE A 426 -26.35 -3.17 -12.26
CA ILE A 426 -25.53 -3.22 -11.03
C ILE A 426 -24.99 -1.83 -10.66
N PRO A 427 -24.61 -1.57 -9.39
CA PRO A 427 -23.97 -0.30 -9.00
C PRO A 427 -22.68 -0.03 -9.78
N THR A 428 -22.39 1.23 -10.13
CA THR A 428 -21.20 1.59 -10.92
C THR A 428 -19.89 1.19 -10.22
N ALA A 429 -19.85 1.30 -8.88
CA ALA A 429 -18.71 0.81 -8.10
C ALA A 429 -18.50 -0.71 -8.20
N GLN A 430 -19.59 -1.48 -8.29
CA GLN A 430 -19.54 -2.93 -8.47
C GLN A 430 -18.96 -3.29 -9.86
N TYR A 431 -19.29 -2.54 -10.92
CA TYR A 431 -18.73 -2.77 -12.27
C TYR A 431 -17.19 -2.71 -12.29
N PHE A 432 -16.58 -1.79 -11.55
CA PHE A 432 -15.12 -1.71 -11.45
C PHE A 432 -14.48 -2.84 -10.60
N GLN A 433 -15.23 -3.44 -9.67
CA GLN A 433 -14.78 -4.62 -8.91
C GLN A 433 -14.92 -5.90 -9.77
N ASP A 434 -15.96 -5.99 -10.61
CA ASP A 434 -16.13 -7.04 -11.62
C ASP A 434 -14.99 -6.99 -12.66
N LEU A 435 -14.69 -5.81 -13.22
CA LEU A 435 -13.57 -5.59 -14.14
C LEU A 435 -12.25 -6.14 -13.58
N ARG A 436 -11.96 -5.89 -12.31
CA ARG A 436 -10.77 -6.41 -11.62
C ARG A 436 -10.72 -7.95 -11.60
N GLY A 437 -11.86 -8.60 -11.36
CA GLY A 437 -11.96 -10.06 -11.39
C GLY A 437 -11.71 -10.62 -12.80
N VAL A 438 -12.36 -10.04 -13.81
CA VAL A 438 -12.23 -10.45 -15.20
C VAL A 438 -10.81 -10.21 -15.75
N VAL A 439 -10.16 -9.08 -15.42
CA VAL A 439 -8.74 -8.83 -15.79
C VAL A 439 -7.80 -9.90 -15.23
N ALA A 440 -8.02 -10.36 -13.99
CA ALA A 440 -7.22 -11.44 -13.41
C ALA A 440 -7.48 -12.80 -14.09
N LEU A 441 -8.72 -13.07 -14.51
CA LEU A 441 -9.06 -14.25 -15.31
C LEU A 441 -8.37 -14.20 -16.69
N ILE A 442 -8.43 -13.07 -17.40
CA ILE A 442 -7.79 -12.87 -18.71
C ILE A 442 -6.28 -13.11 -18.64
N PHE A 443 -5.60 -12.53 -17.64
CA PHE A 443 -4.15 -12.75 -17.48
C PHE A 443 -3.78 -14.17 -17.06
N MET A 444 -4.62 -14.87 -16.29
CA MET A 444 -4.38 -16.27 -15.94
C MET A 444 -4.60 -17.20 -17.14
N THR A 445 -5.50 -16.84 -18.06
CA THR A 445 -5.97 -17.69 -19.18
C THR A 445 -5.42 -17.24 -20.53
N TRP A 446 -4.32 -16.49 -20.55
CA TRP A 446 -3.64 -16.13 -21.78
C TRP A 446 -2.76 -17.31 -22.26
N PRO A 447 -2.75 -17.67 -23.56
CA PRO A 447 -3.32 -16.96 -24.69
C PRO A 447 -4.76 -17.34 -25.07
N GLN A 448 -5.47 -18.20 -24.35
CA GLN A 448 -6.87 -18.57 -24.69
C GLN A 448 -7.81 -17.36 -24.64
N ALA A 449 -7.58 -16.38 -23.77
CA ALA A 449 -8.33 -15.13 -23.75
C ALA A 449 -7.98 -14.13 -24.90
N ARG A 450 -6.99 -14.45 -25.74
CA ARG A 450 -6.50 -13.58 -26.84
C ARG A 450 -7.56 -13.18 -27.87
N PRO A 451 -8.47 -14.06 -28.34
CA PRO A 451 -9.43 -13.72 -29.40
C PRO A 451 -10.42 -12.60 -29.01
N HIS A 452 -10.57 -12.31 -27.71
CA HIS A 452 -11.52 -11.30 -27.21
C HIS A 452 -11.01 -9.85 -27.30
N ALA A 453 -9.79 -9.58 -27.79
CA ALA A 453 -9.26 -8.23 -28.03
C ALA A 453 -10.01 -7.48 -29.16
N ALA A 454 -9.99 -6.14 -29.20
CA ALA A 454 -10.54 -5.37 -30.35
C ALA A 454 -9.71 -5.49 -31.62
N THR A 455 -8.38 -5.66 -31.49
CA THR A 455 -7.48 -5.79 -32.62
C THR A 455 -6.35 -6.78 -32.31
N PRO A 456 -5.75 -7.40 -33.34
CA PRO A 456 -4.52 -8.17 -33.19
C PRO A 456 -3.32 -7.34 -32.70
N GLU A 457 -3.43 -6.01 -32.62
CA GLU A 457 -2.40 -5.12 -32.05
C GLU A 457 -2.56 -4.98 -30.53
N LEU A 458 -3.77 -4.71 -30.03
CA LEU A 458 -4.05 -4.73 -28.58
C LEU A 458 -3.74 -6.10 -27.98
N ALA A 459 -4.04 -7.17 -28.71
CA ALA A 459 -3.63 -8.53 -28.35
C ALA A 459 -2.09 -8.68 -28.22
N ARG A 460 -1.31 -8.16 -29.18
CA ARG A 460 0.16 -8.18 -29.14
C ARG A 460 0.75 -7.40 -27.98
N VAL A 461 0.12 -6.29 -27.59
CA VAL A 461 0.53 -5.50 -26.41
C VAL A 461 0.40 -6.32 -25.11
N ILE A 462 -0.60 -7.20 -24.99
CA ILE A 462 -0.82 -8.03 -23.79
C ILE A 462 0.17 -9.21 -23.71
N ASP A 463 0.65 -9.76 -24.84
CA ASP A 463 1.49 -10.97 -24.88
C ASP A 463 2.70 -10.93 -23.95
N ALA A 464 3.47 -9.83 -24.00
CA ALA A 464 4.68 -9.68 -23.19
C ALA A 464 4.39 -9.61 -21.69
N GLU A 465 3.32 -8.90 -21.29
CA GLU A 465 2.89 -8.80 -19.89
C GLU A 465 2.35 -10.13 -19.38
N ALA A 466 1.54 -10.84 -20.17
CA ALA A 466 1.04 -12.16 -19.83
C ALA A 466 2.19 -13.17 -19.64
N ALA A 467 3.14 -13.23 -20.59
CA ALA A 467 4.33 -14.08 -20.48
C ALA A 467 5.16 -13.75 -19.23
N ARG A 468 5.33 -12.46 -18.89
CA ARG A 468 5.98 -11.99 -17.66
C ARG A 468 5.23 -12.48 -16.41
N ARG A 469 3.90 -12.40 -16.38
CA ARG A 469 3.05 -12.88 -15.27
C ARG A 469 3.12 -14.39 -15.08
N HIS A 470 3.04 -15.18 -16.16
CA HIS A 470 3.26 -16.64 -16.11
C HIS A 470 4.68 -17.00 -15.64
N GLY A 471 5.69 -16.21 -16.02
CA GLY A 471 7.06 -16.35 -15.54
C GLY A 471 7.19 -16.08 -14.03
N LEU A 472 6.61 -14.98 -13.55
CA LEU A 472 6.56 -14.65 -12.12
C LEU A 472 5.78 -15.69 -11.31
N PHE A 473 4.66 -16.19 -11.84
CA PHE A 473 3.87 -17.23 -11.20
C PHE A 473 4.66 -18.54 -11.07
N ARG A 474 5.28 -19.03 -12.15
CA ARG A 474 6.12 -20.25 -12.11
C ARG A 474 7.28 -20.12 -11.14
N ARG A 475 7.99 -18.98 -11.13
CA ARG A 475 9.09 -18.73 -10.16
C ARG A 475 8.59 -18.76 -8.71
N ARG A 476 7.47 -18.08 -8.41
CA ARG A 476 6.87 -18.09 -7.06
C ARG A 476 6.32 -19.46 -6.65
N GLY A 477 5.88 -20.29 -7.61
CA GLY A 477 5.41 -21.65 -7.35
C GLY A 477 6.50 -22.59 -6.80
N ALA A 478 7.78 -22.26 -6.99
CA ALA A 478 8.92 -23.04 -6.49
C ALA A 478 9.36 -22.68 -5.05
N GLU A 479 8.82 -21.61 -4.45
CA GLU A 479 9.16 -21.21 -3.08
C GLU A 479 8.11 -21.72 -2.07
N PRO A 480 8.48 -22.49 -1.03
CA PRO A 480 7.53 -23.17 -0.13
C PRO A 480 6.83 -22.27 0.91
N ARG A 481 6.79 -20.94 0.72
CA ARG A 481 6.19 -20.00 1.69
C ARG A 481 4.69 -19.75 1.43
N LYS A 482 3.90 -19.87 2.50
CA LYS A 482 2.44 -20.17 2.48
C LYS A 482 1.49 -19.15 1.81
N ASN A 483 1.95 -17.95 1.41
CA ASN A 483 1.08 -16.87 0.91
C ASN A 483 1.23 -16.55 -0.60
N LEU A 484 1.95 -17.38 -1.36
CA LEU A 484 2.23 -17.16 -2.80
C LEU A 484 1.15 -17.76 -3.70
N ARG A 485 0.10 -16.99 -4.09
CA ARG A 485 -0.90 -17.44 -5.10
C ARG A 485 -1.44 -16.40 -6.10
N SER A 486 -2.12 -15.31 -5.69
CA SER A 486 -2.97 -14.52 -6.63
C SER A 486 -2.34 -13.27 -7.28
N THR A 487 -1.41 -12.55 -6.63
CA THR A 487 -0.95 -11.21 -7.09
C THR A 487 -0.26 -11.20 -8.45
N ALA A 488 0.24 -12.34 -8.93
CA ALA A 488 0.78 -12.45 -10.28
C ALA A 488 -0.25 -12.12 -11.39
N TYR A 489 -1.55 -12.26 -11.11
CA TYR A 489 -2.63 -11.98 -12.06
C TYR A 489 -3.55 -10.84 -11.61
N THR A 490 -3.75 -10.63 -10.30
CA THR A 490 -4.69 -9.63 -9.78
C THR A 490 -4.20 -8.18 -9.79
N ASP A 491 -2.91 -7.94 -10.03
CA ASP A 491 -2.34 -6.59 -9.97
C ASP A 491 -2.51 -5.90 -11.34
N PRO A 492 -2.83 -4.59 -11.42
CA PRO A 492 -2.98 -3.89 -12.70
C PRO A 492 -1.61 -3.76 -13.42
N PRO A 493 -1.56 -3.67 -14.76
CA PRO A 493 -0.30 -3.47 -15.48
C PRO A 493 0.38 -2.13 -15.16
N ASP A 494 1.71 -2.07 -15.33
CA ASP A 494 2.47 -0.82 -15.19
C ASP A 494 2.55 0.03 -16.48
N ASP A 495 2.28 -0.58 -17.63
CA ASP A 495 2.15 0.12 -18.92
C ASP A 495 0.67 0.54 -19.16
N PRO A 496 0.40 1.81 -19.52
CA PRO A 496 -0.96 2.31 -19.70
C PRO A 496 -1.71 1.71 -20.91
N VAL A 497 -1.02 1.33 -21.98
CA VAL A 497 -1.64 0.68 -23.14
C VAL A 497 -2.00 -0.76 -22.80
N VAL A 498 -1.15 -1.47 -22.07
CA VAL A 498 -1.45 -2.81 -21.56
C VAL A 498 -2.63 -2.76 -20.57
N THR A 499 -2.67 -1.75 -19.68
CA THR A 499 -3.82 -1.51 -18.79
C THR A 499 -5.11 -1.28 -19.59
N GLY A 500 -5.08 -0.40 -20.60
CA GLY A 500 -6.23 -0.15 -21.46
C GLY A 500 -6.67 -1.38 -22.26
N ALA A 501 -5.74 -2.11 -22.86
CA ALA A 501 -6.01 -3.28 -23.69
C ALA A 501 -6.69 -4.42 -22.91
N VAL A 502 -6.21 -4.73 -21.70
CA VAL A 502 -6.82 -5.80 -20.88
C VAL A 502 -8.17 -5.37 -20.29
N LEU A 503 -8.34 -4.08 -20.00
CA LEU A 503 -9.61 -3.52 -19.57
C LEU A 503 -10.65 -3.46 -20.71
N GLU A 504 -10.23 -3.29 -21.96
CA GLU A 504 -11.14 -3.33 -23.12
C GLU A 504 -11.75 -4.72 -23.30
N ILE A 505 -10.93 -5.77 -23.16
CA ILE A 505 -11.41 -7.16 -23.15
C ILE A 505 -12.39 -7.39 -22.00
N ALA A 506 -12.02 -6.98 -20.78
CA ALA A 506 -12.88 -7.15 -19.61
C ALA A 506 -14.22 -6.39 -19.74
N ASP A 507 -14.17 -5.16 -20.26
CA ASP A 507 -15.35 -4.33 -20.53
C ASP A 507 -16.27 -4.93 -21.59
N ARG A 508 -15.71 -5.58 -22.62
CA ARG A 508 -16.50 -6.30 -23.63
C ARG A 508 -17.19 -7.53 -23.03
N LEU A 509 -16.46 -8.34 -22.25
CA LEU A 509 -17.01 -9.54 -21.61
C LEU A 509 -18.16 -9.18 -20.66
N LEU A 510 -18.02 -8.11 -19.87
CA LEU A 510 -19.09 -7.58 -19.00
C LEU A 510 -20.22 -6.89 -19.78
N ARG A 511 -20.00 -6.40 -21.00
CA ARG A 511 -21.04 -5.86 -21.89
C ARG A 511 -21.90 -6.90 -22.60
N SER A 512 -21.72 -8.18 -22.31
CA SER A 512 -22.61 -9.24 -22.82
C SER A 512 -24.08 -8.92 -22.50
N PRO A 513 -25.01 -9.05 -23.47
CA PRO A 513 -26.39 -8.57 -23.33
C PRO A 513 -27.22 -9.39 -22.34
N ASP A 514 -26.83 -10.64 -22.09
CA ASP A 514 -27.43 -11.56 -21.15
C ASP A 514 -26.39 -12.57 -20.63
N GLU A 515 -26.79 -13.36 -19.63
CA GLU A 515 -25.90 -14.31 -18.98
C GLU A 515 -25.49 -15.52 -19.84
N ASN A 516 -26.21 -15.85 -20.91
CA ASN A 516 -25.86 -16.97 -21.80
C ASN A 516 -24.74 -16.52 -22.72
N ALA A 517 -24.92 -15.38 -23.40
CA ALA A 517 -23.87 -14.73 -24.18
C ALA A 517 -22.59 -14.47 -23.33
N ALA A 518 -22.76 -14.11 -22.05
CA ALA A 518 -21.64 -13.99 -21.13
C ALA A 518 -20.99 -15.34 -20.79
N ALA A 519 -21.78 -16.41 -20.62
CA ALA A 519 -21.29 -17.75 -20.31
C ALA A 519 -20.53 -18.36 -21.50
N ASP A 520 -21.01 -18.19 -22.72
CA ASP A 520 -20.35 -18.70 -23.94
C ASP A 520 -18.92 -18.12 -24.09
N LEU A 521 -18.70 -16.89 -23.60
CA LEU A 521 -17.41 -16.22 -23.60
C LEU A 521 -16.56 -16.50 -22.34
N LEU A 522 -17.17 -16.57 -21.15
CA LEU A 522 -16.44 -16.68 -19.87
C LEU A 522 -16.23 -18.11 -19.38
N VAL A 523 -17.13 -19.06 -19.69
CA VAL A 523 -17.01 -20.47 -19.24
C VAL A 523 -15.75 -21.15 -19.79
N PRO A 524 -15.37 -21.00 -21.08
CA PRO A 524 -14.11 -21.57 -21.60
C PRO A 524 -12.87 -21.05 -20.86
N LEU A 525 -12.84 -19.77 -20.50
CA LEU A 525 -11.76 -19.18 -19.71
C LEU A 525 -11.79 -19.70 -18.26
N VAL A 526 -12.98 -19.84 -17.68
CA VAL A 526 -13.18 -20.44 -16.35
C VAL A 526 -12.66 -21.87 -16.28
N ASP A 527 -12.87 -22.69 -17.31
CA ASP A 527 -12.38 -24.08 -17.36
C ASP A 527 -10.87 -24.14 -17.64
N GLU A 528 -10.32 -23.28 -18.50
CA GLU A 528 -8.87 -23.14 -18.65
C GLU A 528 -8.19 -22.69 -17.34
N ALA A 529 -8.79 -21.77 -16.59
CA ALA A 529 -8.28 -21.37 -15.28
C ALA A 529 -8.28 -22.53 -14.27
N LYS A 530 -9.31 -23.39 -14.28
CA LYS A 530 -9.32 -24.63 -13.48
C LYS A 530 -8.16 -25.54 -13.88
N ARG A 531 -7.92 -25.72 -15.18
CA ARG A 531 -6.85 -26.56 -15.76
C ARG A 531 -5.45 -26.05 -15.44
N ILE A 532 -5.23 -24.74 -15.50
CA ILE A 532 -3.92 -24.11 -15.22
C ILE A 532 -3.55 -24.23 -13.73
N HIS A 533 -4.44 -23.83 -12.81
CA HIS A 533 -4.20 -23.99 -11.37
C HIS A 533 -5.48 -23.84 -10.54
N GLN A 534 -6.21 -24.95 -10.35
CA GLN A 534 -7.52 -24.98 -9.67
C GLN A 534 -7.59 -24.17 -8.36
N PRO A 535 -6.64 -24.24 -7.39
CA PRO A 535 -6.69 -23.42 -6.17
C PRO A 535 -6.56 -21.90 -6.36
N ILE A 536 -6.08 -21.43 -7.52
CA ILE A 536 -6.04 -19.99 -7.86
C ILE A 536 -7.27 -19.60 -8.67
N SER A 537 -7.78 -20.51 -9.52
CA SER A 537 -9.05 -20.29 -10.22
C SER A 537 -10.20 -19.99 -9.25
N TYR A 538 -10.19 -20.56 -8.04
CA TYR A 538 -11.28 -20.42 -7.08
C TYR A 538 -11.52 -18.96 -6.63
N PRO A 539 -10.54 -18.24 -6.01
CA PRO A 539 -10.72 -16.83 -5.65
C PRO A 539 -10.81 -15.85 -6.85
N LEU A 540 -10.59 -16.32 -8.08
CA LEU A 540 -10.84 -15.53 -9.31
C LEU A 540 -12.24 -15.79 -9.91
N ARG A 541 -12.91 -16.88 -9.52
CA ARG A 541 -14.28 -17.23 -9.93
C ARG A 541 -15.33 -17.00 -8.85
N SER A 542 -14.89 -16.92 -7.60
CA SER A 542 -15.59 -16.23 -6.51
C SER A 542 -14.69 -15.11 -5.98
N PRO A 543 -14.46 -14.02 -6.74
CA PRO A 543 -13.81 -12.84 -6.20
C PRO A 543 -14.69 -12.28 -5.08
N CYS A 544 -14.08 -11.96 -3.94
CA CYS A 544 -14.86 -11.37 -2.87
C CYS A 544 -15.34 -9.97 -3.28
N GLY A 545 -16.66 -9.76 -3.20
CA GLY A 545 -17.31 -8.57 -3.74
C GLY A 545 -17.46 -8.57 -5.27
N ALA A 546 -17.44 -9.70 -5.98
CA ALA A 546 -17.96 -9.77 -7.34
C ALA A 546 -19.50 -9.69 -7.37
N SER A 547 -20.08 -9.21 -8.47
CA SER A 547 -21.52 -9.08 -8.63
C SER A 547 -22.22 -10.44 -8.73
N ILE A 548 -23.49 -10.49 -8.32
CA ILE A 548 -24.35 -11.67 -8.48
C ILE A 548 -24.40 -12.17 -9.93
N PRO A 549 -24.62 -11.32 -10.97
CA PRO A 549 -24.61 -11.76 -12.37
C PRO A 549 -23.30 -12.40 -12.82
N LEU A 550 -22.17 -11.78 -12.43
CA LEU A 550 -20.85 -12.33 -12.74
C LEU A 550 -20.61 -13.66 -11.99
N LEU A 551 -21.04 -13.78 -10.74
CA LEU A 551 -20.94 -15.02 -9.96
C LEU A 551 -21.81 -16.14 -10.56
N VAL A 552 -23.02 -15.86 -11.03
CA VAL A 552 -23.88 -16.85 -11.72
C VAL A 552 -23.17 -17.45 -12.94
N VAL A 553 -22.42 -16.64 -13.69
CA VAL A 553 -21.62 -17.11 -14.84
C VAL A 553 -20.32 -17.82 -14.40
N LEU A 554 -19.55 -17.26 -13.46
CA LEU A 554 -18.24 -17.81 -13.06
C LEU A 554 -18.32 -19.06 -12.17
N ALA A 555 -19.45 -19.26 -11.48
CA ALA A 555 -19.75 -20.46 -10.68
C ALA A 555 -20.31 -21.63 -11.52
N TYR A 556 -20.52 -21.43 -12.83
CA TYR A 556 -21.12 -22.44 -13.71
C TYR A 556 -20.37 -23.78 -13.68
N HIS A 557 -21.15 -24.85 -13.54
CA HIS A 557 -20.72 -26.24 -13.66
C HIS A 557 -21.57 -26.93 -14.73
N PRO A 558 -20.98 -27.54 -15.79
CA PRO A 558 -21.73 -28.13 -16.90
C PRO A 558 -22.70 -29.28 -16.56
N ARG A 559 -22.72 -29.79 -15.31
CA ARG A 559 -23.55 -30.93 -14.91
C ARG A 559 -24.93 -30.49 -14.42
N GLY A 560 -25.82 -30.15 -15.36
CA GLY A 560 -27.27 -30.06 -15.15
C GLY A 560 -27.86 -28.67 -15.30
N SER A 561 -28.49 -28.39 -16.45
CA SER A 561 -29.09 -27.09 -16.80
C SER A 561 -30.20 -26.62 -15.84
N ARG A 562 -30.90 -27.54 -15.17
CA ARG A 562 -31.89 -27.22 -14.12
C ARG A 562 -31.29 -26.35 -13.00
N SER A 563 -30.07 -26.67 -12.56
CA SER A 563 -29.39 -25.96 -11.47
C SER A 563 -29.17 -24.46 -11.74
N ARG A 564 -29.06 -24.05 -13.01
CA ARG A 564 -28.93 -22.62 -13.38
C ARG A 564 -30.19 -21.84 -13.01
N ARG A 565 -31.37 -22.33 -13.40
CA ARG A 565 -32.65 -21.71 -13.03
C ARG A 565 -32.84 -21.74 -11.52
N ASP A 566 -32.62 -22.89 -10.88
CA ASP A 566 -32.84 -23.04 -9.44
C ASP A 566 -31.92 -22.15 -8.58
N HIS A 567 -30.73 -21.78 -9.09
CA HIS A 567 -29.81 -20.87 -8.39
C HIS A 567 -30.17 -19.39 -8.64
N ILE A 568 -30.45 -19.01 -9.89
CA ILE A 568 -30.91 -17.66 -10.24
C ILE A 568 -32.22 -17.33 -9.51
N GLN A 569 -33.15 -18.29 -9.46
CA GLN A 569 -34.46 -18.11 -8.86
C GLN A 569 -34.36 -17.92 -7.33
N ARG A 570 -33.64 -18.79 -6.61
CA ARG A 570 -33.39 -18.60 -5.17
C ARG A 570 -32.64 -17.31 -4.81
N ILE A 571 -31.92 -16.72 -5.77
CA ILE A 571 -31.26 -15.42 -5.60
C ILE A 571 -32.24 -14.26 -5.89
N ALA A 572 -33.04 -14.37 -6.95
CA ALA A 572 -34.04 -13.37 -7.33
C ALA A 572 -35.17 -13.26 -6.28
N GLU A 573 -35.61 -14.40 -5.72
CA GLU A 573 -36.57 -14.48 -4.61
C GLU A 573 -36.09 -13.75 -3.34
N GLY A 574 -34.77 -13.55 -3.18
CA GLY A 574 -34.19 -12.77 -2.09
C GLY A 574 -33.93 -11.29 -2.38
N HIS A 575 -33.97 -10.85 -3.65
CA HIS A 575 -33.59 -9.49 -4.08
C HIS A 575 -34.47 -9.00 -5.26
N SER A 576 -35.79 -9.16 -5.16
CA SER A 576 -36.69 -8.93 -6.30
C SER A 576 -36.90 -7.44 -6.62
N ILE A 577 -36.07 -6.90 -7.52
CA ILE A 577 -36.50 -5.91 -8.52
C ILE A 577 -35.96 -6.37 -9.88
N ARG A 578 -36.72 -7.23 -10.56
CA ARG A 578 -36.49 -7.51 -11.98
C ARG A 578 -37.34 -6.53 -12.78
N ALA A 579 -36.70 -5.60 -13.49
CA ALA A 579 -37.41 -4.58 -14.26
C ALA A 579 -38.23 -5.25 -15.39
N THR A 580 -39.55 -5.30 -15.23
CA THR A 580 -40.47 -5.72 -16.29
C THR A 580 -40.61 -4.61 -17.30
N SER A 581 -40.21 -4.88 -18.55
CA SER A 581 -40.55 -4.04 -19.68
C SER A 581 -42.05 -3.99 -19.88
N SER A 582 -42.62 -2.79 -19.82
CA SER A 582 -43.92 -2.49 -20.41
C SER A 582 -43.71 -1.33 -21.37
N CYS A 583 -44.00 -1.56 -22.64
CA CYS A 583 -44.33 -0.48 -23.55
C CYS A 583 -45.86 -0.38 -23.51
N ASP A 584 -46.37 0.79 -23.16
CA ASP A 584 -47.53 1.50 -23.75
C ASP A 584 -47.62 2.88 -23.06
#